data_AF-A0A183MBC5-F1
#
_entry.id   AF-A0A183MBC5-F1
#
_cell.length_a   1.000
_cell.length_b   1.000
_cell.length_c   1.000
_cell.angle_alpha   90.00
_cell.angle_beta   90.00
_cell.angle_gamma   90.00
#
_symmetry.space_group_name_H-M   'P 1'
#
loop_
_entity.id
_entity.type
_entity.pdbx_description
1 polymer ?
#
loop_
_entity_poly.entity_id
_entity_poly.type
_entity_poly.pdbx_seq_one_letter_code
_entity_poly.pdbx_strand_id
1 'polypeptide(L)' 'MDIFVDETSKNSRYEKVCYLGEGQFANVFLAQDNNRNGQLVAIKKVNVFLITYFSIKK' A
#
# COMPACT_ATOMS: atom_id res chain seq x y z
N MET A 1 -1.03 1.29 -13.03
CA MET A 1 -0.18 0.12 -12.68
C MET A 1 -0.49 -0.22 -11.24
N ASP A 2 -1.31 -1.24 -11.02
CA ASP A 2 -1.53 -1.84 -9.71
C ASP A 2 -0.34 -2.75 -9.40
N ILE A 3 0.31 -2.56 -8.25
CA ILE A 3 1.50 -3.33 -7.88
C ILE A 3 1.02 -4.47 -7.00
N PHE A 4 1.02 -5.68 -7.55
CA PHE A 4 0.77 -6.91 -6.80
C PHE A 4 2.02 -7.22 -5.98
N VAL A 5 1.93 -7.14 -4.65
CA VAL A 5 3.06 -7.44 -3.75
C VAL A 5 2.58 -8.49 -2.75
N ASP A 6 3.20 -9.66 -2.83
CA ASP A 6 3.05 -10.72 -1.84
C ASP A 6 3.64 -10.25 -0.49
N GLU A 7 2.94 -10.47 0.63
CA GLU A 7 3.40 -10.02 1.96
C GLU A 7 4.75 -10.64 2.36
N THR A 8 5.08 -11.80 1.80
CA THR A 8 6.38 -12.48 1.98
C THR A 8 7.53 -11.70 1.33
N SER A 9 7.24 -10.94 0.28
CA SER A 9 8.19 -9.98 -0.29
C SER A 9 8.06 -8.63 0.43
N LYS A 10 8.89 -8.42 1.46
CA LYS A 10 9.09 -7.11 2.10
C LYS A 10 9.48 -6.07 1.04
N ASN A 11 8.50 -5.39 0.45
CA ASN A 11 8.75 -4.37 -0.55
C ASN A 11 9.29 -3.11 0.13
N SER A 12 10.61 -3.04 0.25
CA SER A 12 11.37 -1.94 0.87
C SER A 12 11.16 -0.57 0.22
N ARG A 13 10.39 -0.49 -0.87
CA ARG A 13 10.14 0.75 -1.60
C ARG A 13 9.17 1.69 -0.88
N TYR A 14 8.14 1.14 -0.25
CA TYR A 14 7.09 1.94 0.38
C TYR A 14 7.19 1.84 1.89
N GLU A 15 7.51 2.95 2.52
CA GLU A 15 7.59 3.04 3.97
C GLU A 15 6.24 3.50 4.53
N LYS A 16 5.65 2.70 5.40
CA LYS A 16 4.33 3.00 5.98
C LYS A 16 4.47 4.14 6.99
N VAL A 17 3.76 5.25 6.74
CA VAL A 17 3.84 6.46 7.58
C VAL A 17 2.68 6.50 8.57
N CYS A 18 1.44 6.42 8.08
CA CYS A 18 0.25 6.63 8.91
C CYS A 18 -0.94 5.79 8.41
N TYR A 19 -1.88 5.47 9.29
CA TYR A 19 -3.16 4.91 8.90
C TYR A 19 -4.13 6.02 8.53
N LEU A 20 -4.78 5.90 7.36
CA LEU A 20 -5.73 6.90 6.87
C LEU A 20 -7.18 6.50 7.14
N GLY A 21 -7.48 5.20 7.14
CA GLY A 21 -8.83 4.71 7.44
C GLY A 21 -9.17 3.39 6.78
N GLU A 22 -10.36 2.90 7.09
CA GLU A 22 -10.92 1.67 6.57
C GLU A 22 -11.98 1.99 5.52
N GLY A 23 -11.94 1.28 4.40
CA GLY A 23 -13.05 1.17 3.47
C GLY A 23 -13.66 -0.23 3.55
N GLN A 24 -14.87 -0.39 3.00
CA GLN A 24 -15.67 -1.62 3.04
C GLN A 24 -14.92 -2.91 2.68
N PHE A 25 -13.85 -2.83 1.89
CA PHE A 25 -13.07 -3.97 1.43
C PHE A 25 -11.56 -3.82 1.65
N ALA A 26 -11.09 -2.76 2.30
CA ALA A 26 -9.66 -2.47 2.36
C ALA A 26 -9.26 -1.48 3.45
N ASN A 27 -8.05 -1.63 3.95
CA ASN A 27 -7.39 -0.64 4.81
C ASN A 27 -6.55 0.32 3.96
N VAL A 28 -6.59 1.61 4.28
CA VAL A 28 -5.83 2.64 3.56
C VAL A 28 -4.75 3.20 4.48
N PHE A 29 -3.53 3.23 3.98
CA PHE A 29 -2.36 3.75 4.67
C PHE A 29 -1.70 4.84 3.85
N LEU A 30 -1.19 5.87 4.52
CA LEU A 30 -0.23 6.79 3.95
C LEU A 30 1.14 6.11 3.98
N ALA A 31 1.84 6.15 2.87
CA ALA A 31 3.20 5.66 2.76
C ALA A 31 4.08 6.63 1.99
N GLN A 32 5.38 6.55 2.23
CA GLN A 32 6.41 7.27 1.50
C GLN A 32 7.00 6.37 0.41
N ASP A 33 7.00 6.83 -0.84
CA ASP A 33 7.67 6.13 -1.96
C ASP A 33 9.14 6.54 -2.01
N ASN A 34 10.01 5.69 -1.49
CA ASN A 34 11.45 5.91 -1.43
C ASN A 34 12.12 5.93 -2.82
N ASN A 35 11.42 5.45 -3.87
CA ASN A 35 11.93 5.46 -5.24
C ASN A 35 11.44 6.69 -6.05
N ARG A 36 10.56 7.53 -5.48
CA ARG A 36 10.05 8.76 -6.12
C ARG A 36 10.30 9.99 -5.24
N ASN A 37 11.55 10.20 -4.85
CA ASN A 37 11.99 11.33 -4.02
C ASN A 37 11.18 11.48 -2.72
N GLY A 38 10.76 10.36 -2.12
CA GLY A 38 9.99 10.39 -0.87
C GLY A 38 8.59 10.97 -1.02
N GLN A 39 7.98 10.89 -2.21
CA GLN A 39 6.60 11.32 -2.43
C GLN A 39 5.63 10.53 -1.56
N LEU A 40 4.67 11.22 -0.94
CA LEU A 40 3.60 10.60 -0.17
C LEU A 40 2.55 10.00 -1.10
N VAL A 41 2.13 8.77 -0.82
CA VAL A 41 1.14 8.02 -1.59
C VAL A 41 0.14 7.33 -0.67
N ALA A 42 -1.09 7.16 -1.13
CA ALA A 42 -2.08 6.35 -0.45
C ALA A 42 -2.00 4.90 -0.94
N ILE A 43 -1.83 3.97 0.00
CA ILE A 43 -1.79 2.53 -0.22
C ILE A 43 -3.08 1.91 0.27
N LYS A 44 -3.87 1.34 -0.65
CA LYS A 44 -5.09 0.59 -0.34
C LYS A 44 -4.76 -0.91 -0.26
N LYS A 45 -4.76 -1.47 0.95
CA LYS A 45 -4.57 -2.89 1.26
C LYS A 45 -5.91 -3.62 1.30
N VAL A 46 -6.20 -4.42 0.28
CA VAL A 46 -7.42 -5.25 0.21
C VAL A 46 -7.13 -6.61 0.84
N ASN A 47 -7.88 -6.99 1.88
CA ASN A 47 -7.82 -8.32 2.46
C ASN A 47 -8.80 -9.24 1.72
N VAL A 48 -8.34 -9.89 0.65
CA VAL A 48 -9.07 -11.04 0.09
C VAL A 48 -8.50 -12.28 0.78
N PHE A 49 -9.35 -13.20 1.22
CA PHE A 49 -9.02 -14.37 2.07
C PHE A 49 -7.85 -15.26 1.60
N LEU A 50 -7.27 -15.03 0.42
CA LEU A 50 -6.07 -15.69 -0.10
C LEU A 50 -4.96 -14.75 -0.60
N ILE A 51 -5.19 -13.45 -0.81
CA ILE A 51 -4.22 -12.54 -1.46
C ILE A 51 -4.39 -11.10 -0.95
N THR A 52 -3.28 -10.49 -0.52
CA THR A 52 -3.20 -9.07 -0.20
C THR A 52 -2.94 -8.27 -1.48
N TYR A 53 -3.83 -7.34 -1.82
CA TYR A 53 -3.64 -6.43 -2.96
C TYR A 53 -3.31 -5.01 -2.49
N PHE A 54 -2.39 -4.35 -3.21
CA PHE A 54 -2.04 -2.95 -2.99
C PHE A 54 -2.30 -2.12 -4.25
N SER A 55 -3.23 -1.17 -4.17
CA SER A 55 -3.39 -0.14 -5.19
C SER A 55 -2.85 1.19 -4.68
N ILE A 56 -2.00 1.82 -5.48
CA ILE A 56 -1.34 3.09 -5.17
C ILE A 56 -1.97 4.15 -6.05
N LYS A 57 -2.72 5.07 -5.45
CA LYS A 57 -3.22 6.25 -6.15
C LYS A 57 -2.29 7.43 -5.90
N LYS A 58 -1.88 8.08 -7.00
CA LYS A 58 -1.23 9.39 -7.01
C LYS A 58 -2.26 10.48 -6.84
#